data_AF-A0A973I6F4-F1
#
_entry.id   AF-A0A973I6F4-F1
#
_cell.length_a   1.000
_cell.length_b   1.000
_cell.length_c   1.000
_cell.angle_alpha   90.00
_cell.angle_beta   90.00
_cell.angle_gamma   90.00
#
_symmetry.space_group_name_H-M   'P 1'
#
loop_
_entity.id
_entity.type
_entity.pdbx_description
1 polymer ?
#
loop_
_entity_poly.entity_id
_entity_poly.type
_entity_poly.pdbx_seq_one_letter_code
_entity_poly.pdbx_strand_id
1 'polypeptide(L)' 'MMNEPLTWSELGELYDKRNPSGAAKTLPMNRVFQWAQRQPDIELQDDGTLILVTALEGGDG' A
#
# COMPACT_ATOMS: atom_id res chain seq x y z
N MET A 1 -0.36 -12.75 -12.69
CA MET A 1 -0.02 -11.32 -12.67
C MET A 1 0.99 -11.15 -11.54
N MET A 2 2.22 -10.71 -11.82
CA MET A 2 3.18 -10.42 -10.74
C MET A 2 2.86 -9.01 -10.25
N ASN A 3 2.48 -8.87 -8.98
CA ASN A 3 2.29 -7.57 -8.36
C ASN A 3 3.67 -6.95 -8.14
N GLU A 4 3.87 -5.75 -8.68
CA GLU A 4 5.14 -5.04 -8.57
C GLU A 4 5.32 -4.44 -7.16
N PRO A 5 6.57 -4.35 -6.68
CA PRO A 5 6.88 -3.75 -5.39
C PRO A 5 6.54 -2.26 -5.40
N LEU A 6 5.72 -1.84 -4.42
CA LEU A 6 5.34 -0.45 -4.23
C LEU A 6 6.54 0.36 -3.76
N THR A 7 6.89 1.39 -4.52
CA THR A 7 7.90 2.37 -4.11
C THR A 7 7.36 3.28 -3.01
N TRP A 8 8.26 3.94 -2.28
CA TRP A 8 7.87 4.92 -1.26
C TRP A 8 7.06 6.09 -1.81
N SER A 9 7.32 6.50 -3.05
CA SER A 9 6.52 7.52 -3.72
C SER A 9 5.09 7.05 -3.94
N GLU A 10 4.90 5.82 -4.44
CA GLU A 10 3.58 5.24 -4.68
C GLU A 10 2.80 5.02 -3.38
N LEU A 11 3.48 4.53 -2.32
CA LEU A 11 2.87 4.42 -0.99
C LEU A 11 2.40 5.78 -0.47
N GLY A 12 3.17 6.84 -0.71
CA GLY A 12 2.79 8.19 -0.35
C GLY A 12 1.58 8.69 -1.14
N GLU A 13 1.53 8.44 -2.45
CA GLU A 13 0.38 8.79 -3.29
C GLU A 13 -0.88 8.01 -2.91
N LEU A 14 -0.76 6.72 -2.60
CA LEU A 14 -1.87 5.89 -2.12
C LEU A 14 -2.38 6.40 -0.76
N TYR A 15 -1.48 6.76 0.13
CA TYR A 15 -1.83 7.36 1.42
C TYR A 15 -2.61 8.66 1.23
N ASP A 16 -2.10 9.59 0.41
CA ASP A 16 -2.73 10.89 0.16
C ASP A 16 -4.09 10.75 -0.54
N LYS A 17 -4.22 9.80 -1.48
CA LYS A 17 -5.51 9.51 -2.12
C LYS A 17 -6.58 9.02 -1.14
N ARG A 18 -6.19 8.24 -0.12
CA ARG A 18 -7.12 7.67 0.87
C ARG A 18 -7.32 8.55 2.10
N ASN A 19 -6.41 9.48 2.36
CA ASN A 19 -6.47 10.40 3.50
C ASN A 19 -6.62 11.84 3.00
N PRO A 20 -7.79 12.48 3.19
CA PRO A 20 -8.05 13.84 2.68
C PRO A 20 -7.15 14.92 3.30
N SER A 21 -6.36 14.59 4.33
CA SER A 21 -5.35 15.48 4.91
C SER A 21 -4.09 15.63 4.07
N GLY A 22 -3.83 14.76 3.07
CA GLY A 22 -2.77 14.94 2.07
C GLY A 22 -1.36 15.20 2.64
N ALA A 23 -0.94 14.39 3.62
CA ALA A 23 0.26 14.63 4.43
C ALA A 23 1.32 13.53 4.31
N ALA A 24 1.25 12.62 3.33
CA ALA A 24 2.20 11.52 3.23
C ALA A 24 3.66 12.00 3.16
N LYS A 25 3.90 13.11 2.42
CA LYS A 25 5.22 13.73 2.29
C LYS A 25 5.74 14.38 3.58
N THR A 26 4.87 14.66 4.55
CA THR A 26 5.24 15.28 5.83
C THR A 26 5.26 14.27 6.97
N LEU A 27 4.71 13.07 6.76
CA LEU A 27 4.74 11.97 7.72
C LEU A 27 6.06 11.20 7.64
N PRO A 28 6.56 10.66 8.77
CA PRO A 28 7.70 9.77 8.74
C PRO A 28 7.35 8.48 7.97
N MET A 29 8.30 7.95 7.20
CA MET A 29 8.10 6.73 6.37
C MET A 29 7.49 5.56 7.14
N ASN A 30 7.88 5.38 8.42
CA ASN A 30 7.31 4.34 9.29
C ASN A 30 5.79 4.46 9.49
N ARG A 31 5.23 5.69 9.50
CA ARG A 31 3.77 5.89 9.62
C ARG A 31 3.05 5.48 8.34
N VAL A 32 3.60 5.85 7.18
CA VAL A 32 3.06 5.45 5.88
C VAL A 32 3.16 3.92 5.72
N PHE A 33 4.26 3.31 6.15
CA PHE A 33 4.45 1.87 6.16
C PHE A 33 3.43 1.14 7.05
N GLN A 34 3.26 1.57 8.31
CA GLN A 34 2.27 1.01 9.23
C GLN A 34 0.83 1.17 8.74
N TRP A 35 0.54 2.26 8.02
CA TRP A 35 -0.76 2.45 7.38
C TRP A 35 -0.96 1.46 6.22
N ALA A 36 0.07 1.27 5.39
CA ALA A 36 0.05 0.37 4.25
C ALA A 36 -0.18 -1.09 4.67
N GLN A 37 0.47 -1.54 5.76
CA GLN A 37 0.27 -2.87 6.36
C GLN A 37 -1.16 -3.14 6.84
N ARG A 38 -2.00 -2.11 6.97
CA ARG A 38 -3.40 -2.22 7.41
C ARG A 38 -4.39 -2.13 6.24
N GLN A 39 -3.90 -1.91 5.03
CA GLN A 39 -4.77 -1.85 3.85
C GLN A 39 -5.10 -3.28 3.40
N PRO A 40 -6.36 -3.58 3.05
CA PRO A 40 -6.77 -4.91 2.62
C PRO A 40 -6.20 -5.31 1.26
N ASP A 41 -5.75 -4.34 0.47
CA ASP A 41 -5.22 -4.48 -0.89
C ASP A 41 -3.70 -4.28 -0.96
N ILE A 42 -3.00 -4.24 0.18
CA ILE A 42 -1.54 -4.17 0.23
C ILE A 42 -1.03 -5.33 1.07
N GLU A 43 -0.13 -6.12 0.49
CA GLU A 43 0.51 -7.26 1.14
C GLU A 43 1.97 -6.95 1.45
N LEU A 44 2.44 -7.37 2.63
CA LEU A 44 3.85 -7.31 3.02
C LEU A 44 4.50 -8.66 2.73
N GLN A 45 5.47 -8.65 1.82
CA GLN A 45 6.29 -9.80 1.47
C GLN A 45 7.33 -10.09 2.56
N ASP A 46 7.82 -11.34 2.60
CA ASP A 46 8.84 -11.80 3.56
C ASP A 46 10.16 -11.01 3.50
N ASP A 47 10.47 -10.41 2.35
CA ASP A 47 11.67 -9.58 2.17
C ASP A 47 11.49 -8.13 2.68
N GLY A 48 10.31 -7.80 3.22
CA GLY A 48 9.98 -6.47 3.74
C GLY A 48 9.40 -5.50 2.72
N THR A 49 9.14 -5.99 1.50
CA THR A 49 8.57 -5.19 0.41
C THR A 49 7.04 -5.21 0.46
N LEU A 50 6.42 -4.07 0.21
CA LEU A 50 4.97 -3.95 0.08
C LEU A 50 4.58 -4.09 -1.39
N ILE A 51 3.56 -4.88 -1.69
CA ILE A 51 2.99 -5.03 -3.03
C ILE A 51 1.51 -4.69 -3.02
N LEU A 52 0.99 -4.12 -4.11
CA LEU A 52 -0.45 -3.94 -4.27
C LEU A 52 -1.05 -5.27 -4.71
N VAL A 53 -1.92 -5.87 -3.89
CA VAL A 53 -2.70 -7.03 -4.29
C VAL A 53 -4.05 -6.52 -4.76
N THR A 54 -4.32 -6.60 -6.06
CA THR A 54 -5.71 -6.54 -6.53
C THR A 54 -6.41 -7.72 -5.85
N ALA A 55 -7.32 -7.42 -4.92
CA ALA A 55 -8.17 -8.43 -4.31
C ALA A 55 -8.70 -9.29 -5.46
N LEU A 56 -8.28 -10.56 -5.48
CA LEU A 56 -8.77 -11.52 -6.46
C LEU A 56 -10.28 -11.42 -6.39
N GLU A 57 -10.90 -10.94 -7.47
CA GLU A 57 -12.35 -10.94 -7.59
C GLU A 57 -12.79 -12.34 -7.18
N GLY A 58 -13.73 -12.41 -6.24
CA GLY A 58 -14.25 -13.67 -5.76
C GLY A 58 -14.53 -14.56 -6.95
N GLY A 59 -13.87 -15.71 -6.99
CA GLY A 59 -14.28 -16.77 -7.90
C GLY A 59 -15.71 -17.14 -7.52
N ASP A 60 -16.66 -16.79 -8.37
CA ASP A 60 -18.00 -17.37 -8.36
C ASP A 60 -18.03 -18.36 -9.52
N GLY A 61 -18.13 -19.64 -9.16
CA GLY A 61 -18.19 -20.78 -10.08
C GLY A 61 -19.59 -21.15 -10.49
#